data_AF-A0A0E0M623-F1
#
_entry.id   AF-A0A0E0M623-F1
#
_cell.length_a   1.000
_cell.length_b   1.000
_cell.length_c   1.000
_cell.angle_alpha   90.00
_cell.angle_beta   90.00
_cell.angle_gamma   90.00
#
_symmetry.space_group_name_H-M   'P 1'
#
loop_
_entity.id
_entity.type
_entity.pdbx_description
1 polymer ?
#
loop_
_entity_poly.entity_id
_entity_poly.type
_entity_poly.pdbx_seq_one_letter_code
_entity_poly.pdbx_strand_id
1 'polypeptide(L)'
;MAGQMFTVRDVLYMYRDARTAYDRFVGIGSNPEQARNAVALLVWLDQCNVPAIQHLPGLSPTAISLVAAEANSVLDCLRRPEPVVPAIPLISALCQDGDVDPRFFAFHQDLVVRGVADILDGVGSLIFDDHLNKMLRRYQTGLVGNPPELMATYSCLPVAVPEDCRSMFITFSRGAPIDREEIFDYFRQKWGDCVVRVLMEKTAGGSQPMYGRIIFRSEAFVQLVLNGERLVKVTIRHRQIWLRKYVPRPAAAENQN
;
A
#
# COMPACT_ATOMS: atom_id res chain seq x y z
N MET A 1 1.35 -33.47 4.65
CA MET A 1 1.18 -32.33 5.58
C MET A 1 0.01 -31.50 5.05
N ALA A 2 -1.21 -31.75 5.55
CA ALA A 2 -2.37 -30.97 5.12
C ALA A 2 -2.18 -29.53 5.61
N GLY A 3 -2.02 -28.58 4.69
CA GLY A 3 -1.95 -27.16 5.05
C GLY A 3 -3.24 -26.78 5.76
N GLN A 4 -3.13 -26.14 6.92
CA GLN A 4 -4.29 -25.68 7.68
C GLN A 4 -5.09 -24.69 6.80
N MET A 5 -6.26 -25.13 6.34
CA MET A 5 -7.14 -24.29 5.53
C MET A 5 -7.91 -23.37 6.46
N PHE A 6 -7.52 -22.10 6.49
CA PHE A 6 -8.27 -21.06 7.20
C PHE A 6 -9.47 -20.62 6.39
N THR A 7 -10.59 -20.33 7.05
CA THR A 7 -11.70 -19.60 6.42
C THR A 7 -11.46 -18.09 6.48
N VAL A 8 -12.16 -17.32 5.65
CA VAL A 8 -12.17 -15.85 5.72
C VAL A 8 -12.50 -15.38 7.15
N ARG A 9 -13.47 -16.04 7.80
CA ARG A 9 -13.82 -15.77 9.20
C ARG A 9 -12.63 -15.95 10.14
N ASP A 10 -11.89 -17.05 10.02
CA ASP A 10 -10.77 -17.34 10.92
C ASP A 10 -9.66 -16.29 10.77
N VAL A 11 -9.37 -15.88 9.53
CA VAL A 11 -8.41 -14.80 9.25
C VAL A 11 -8.87 -13.47 9.85
N LEU A 12 -10.15 -13.10 9.66
CA LEU A 12 -10.67 -11.87 10.27
C LEU A 12 -10.60 -11.89 11.80
N TYR A 13 -10.78 -13.05 12.43
CA TYR A 13 -10.58 -13.19 13.88
C TYR A 13 -9.12 -13.05 14.29
N MET A 14 -8.19 -13.64 13.54
CA MET A 14 -6.75 -13.53 13.80
C MET A 14 -6.27 -12.07 13.72
N TYR A 15 -6.79 -11.30 12.76
CA TYR A 15 -6.40 -9.90 12.54
C TYR A 15 -7.39 -8.88 13.13
N ARG A 16 -8.15 -9.25 14.16
CA ARG A 16 -9.13 -8.36 14.81
C ARG A 16 -8.50 -7.08 15.36
N ASP A 17 -7.26 -7.17 15.87
CA ASP A 17 -6.56 -6.04 16.46
C ASP A 17 -6.10 -5.08 15.36
N ALA A 18 -5.71 -5.60 14.19
CA ALA A 18 -5.40 -4.80 13.00
C ALA A 18 -6.65 -4.06 12.49
N ARG A 19 -7.81 -4.73 12.43
CA ARG A 19 -9.08 -4.07 12.08
C ARG A 19 -9.43 -2.97 13.09
N THR A 20 -9.25 -3.25 14.38
CA THR A 20 -9.52 -2.27 15.44
C THR A 20 -8.59 -1.07 15.30
N ALA A 21 -7.29 -1.29 15.07
CA ALA A 21 -6.33 -0.22 14.81
C ALA A 21 -6.76 0.64 13.60
N TYR A 22 -7.18 0.00 12.50
CA TYR A 22 -7.71 0.69 11.33
C TYR A 22 -8.94 1.56 11.65
N ASP A 23 -9.94 0.99 12.31
CA ASP A 23 -11.16 1.71 12.72
C ASP A 23 -10.81 2.92 13.62
N ARG A 24 -9.80 2.79 14.49
CA ARG A 24 -9.31 3.89 15.34
C ARG A 24 -8.58 4.96 14.54
N PHE A 25 -7.73 4.58 13.57
CA PHE A 25 -7.02 5.54 12.72
C PHE A 25 -8.00 6.35 11.88
N VAL A 26 -9.01 5.69 11.29
CA VAL A 26 -10.10 6.39 10.59
C VAL A 26 -10.92 7.25 11.56
N GLY A 27 -11.19 6.75 12.77
CA GLY A 27 -11.96 7.46 13.80
C GLY A 27 -11.33 8.76 14.30
N ILE A 28 -9.99 8.89 14.24
CA ILE A 28 -9.29 10.15 14.56
C ILE A 28 -9.19 11.11 13.34
N GLY A 29 -9.79 10.74 12.21
CA GLY A 29 -9.83 11.57 11.00
C GLY A 29 -8.68 11.34 10.01
N SER A 30 -7.89 10.26 10.16
CA SER A 30 -6.89 9.90 9.14
C SER A 30 -7.56 9.53 7.81
N ASN A 31 -6.88 9.84 6.70
CA ASN A 31 -7.33 9.38 5.38
C ASN A 31 -7.40 7.83 5.37
N PRO A 32 -8.48 7.21 4.84
CA PRO A 32 -8.62 5.75 4.86
C PRO A 32 -7.47 4.98 4.20
N GLU A 33 -6.85 5.53 3.14
CA GLU A 33 -5.71 4.91 2.47
C GLU A 33 -4.44 5.01 3.31
N GLN A 34 -4.21 6.16 3.95
CA GLN A 34 -3.10 6.32 4.90
C GLN A 34 -3.27 5.42 6.12
N ALA A 35 -4.49 5.32 6.66
CA ALA A 35 -4.80 4.42 7.76
C ALA A 35 -4.55 2.97 7.38
N ARG A 36 -4.98 2.57 6.17
CA ARG A 36 -4.75 1.23 5.61
C ARG A 36 -3.25 0.92 5.48
N ASN A 37 -2.49 1.80 4.84
CA ASN A 37 -1.06 1.60 4.62
C ASN A 37 -0.28 1.58 5.95
N ALA A 38 -0.64 2.46 6.89
CA ALA A 38 -0.02 2.51 8.21
C ALA A 38 -0.30 1.24 9.03
N VAL A 39 -1.54 0.74 9.03
CA VAL A 39 -1.86 -0.53 9.70
C VAL A 39 -1.14 -1.70 9.02
N ALA A 40 -1.06 -1.73 7.69
CA ALA A 40 -0.32 -2.78 6.98
C ALA A 40 1.18 -2.81 7.34
N LEU A 41 1.80 -1.63 7.53
CA LEU A 41 3.17 -1.52 8.05
C LEU A 41 3.29 -2.12 9.47
N LEU A 42 2.34 -1.84 10.35
CA LEU A 42 2.36 -2.37 11.71
C LEU A 42 2.10 -3.90 11.74
N VAL A 43 1.22 -4.41 10.87
CA VAL A 43 1.00 -5.87 10.71
C VAL A 43 2.27 -6.55 10.22
N TRP A 44 2.99 -5.90 9.30
CA TRP A 44 4.25 -6.41 8.79
C TRP A 44 5.32 -6.47 9.89
N LEU A 45 5.40 -5.47 10.77
CA LEU A 45 6.29 -5.50 11.94
C LEU A 45 5.93 -6.63 12.91
N ASP A 46 4.64 -6.87 13.19
CA ASP A 46 4.19 -8.00 14.01
C ASP A 46 4.69 -9.35 13.47
N GLN A 47 4.72 -9.52 12.14
CA GLN A 47 5.26 -10.75 11.51
C GLN A 47 6.78 -10.90 11.65
N CYS A 48 7.50 -9.80 11.89
CA CYS A 48 8.92 -9.81 12.20
C CYS A 48 9.20 -10.08 13.70
N ASN A 49 8.23 -10.64 14.43
CA ASN A 49 8.25 -10.86 15.88
C ASN A 49 8.28 -9.56 16.72
N VAL A 50 7.77 -8.47 16.15
CA VAL A 50 7.74 -7.17 16.82
C VAL A 50 6.28 -6.76 17.04
N PRO A 51 5.68 -7.08 18.20
CA PRO A 51 4.23 -7.04 18.35
C PRO A 51 3.71 -5.63 18.65
N ALA A 52 3.63 -4.81 17.61
CA ALA A 52 3.16 -3.43 17.66
C ALA A 52 1.63 -3.33 17.72
N ILE A 53 0.90 -4.20 17.02
CA ILE A 53 -0.56 -4.07 16.87
C ILE A 53 -1.35 -4.45 18.11
N GLN A 54 -0.92 -5.49 18.83
CA GLN A 54 -1.65 -6.00 20.01
C GLN A 54 -1.87 -4.95 21.09
N HIS A 55 -1.02 -3.91 21.16
CA HIS A 55 -1.10 -2.85 22.16
C HIS A 55 -2.00 -1.68 21.73
N LEU A 56 -2.27 -1.52 20.42
CA LEU A 56 -3.01 -0.37 19.88
C LEU A 56 -4.46 -0.28 20.38
N PRO A 57 -5.23 -1.36 20.55
CA PRO A 57 -6.61 -1.24 21.04
C PRO A 57 -6.73 -0.53 22.40
N GLY A 58 -5.71 -0.64 23.27
CA GLY A 58 -5.71 -0.04 24.61
C GLY A 58 -5.19 1.41 24.70
N LEU A 59 -4.58 1.95 23.65
CA LEU A 59 -3.95 3.27 23.70
C LEU A 59 -4.98 4.42 23.78
N SER A 60 -4.55 5.61 24.20
CA SER A 60 -5.39 6.82 24.12
C SER A 60 -5.56 7.30 22.67
N PRO A 61 -6.62 8.06 22.32
CA PRO A 61 -6.75 8.65 20.99
C PRO A 61 -5.53 9.49 20.58
N THR A 62 -4.94 10.22 21.52
CA THR A 62 -3.71 11.00 21.30
C THR A 62 -2.54 10.11 20.93
N ALA A 63 -2.29 9.04 21.68
CA ALA A 63 -1.21 8.09 21.37
C ALA A 63 -1.42 7.42 19.99
N ILE A 64 -2.66 7.06 19.65
CA ILE A 64 -3.00 6.54 18.33
C ILE A 64 -2.68 7.54 17.21
N SER A 65 -2.98 8.82 17.41
CA SER A 65 -2.67 9.85 16.41
C SER A 65 -1.17 10.01 16.17
N LEU A 66 -0.36 9.87 17.23
CA LEU A 66 1.10 9.93 17.12
C LEU A 66 1.66 8.68 16.44
N VAL A 67 1.18 7.47 16.78
CA VAL A 67 1.58 6.23 16.09
C VAL A 67 1.22 6.29 14.60
N ALA A 68 0.03 6.79 14.28
CA ALA A 68 -0.37 6.98 12.88
C ALA A 68 0.56 7.98 12.16
N ALA A 69 0.96 9.07 12.81
CA ALA A 69 1.89 10.05 12.24
C ALA A 69 3.29 9.46 12.01
N GLU A 70 3.80 8.65 12.95
CA GLU A 70 5.08 7.96 12.82
C GLU A 70 5.06 6.94 11.68
N ALA A 71 4.02 6.10 11.60
CA ALA A 71 3.86 5.13 10.53
C ALA A 71 3.78 5.81 9.14
N ASN A 72 3.05 6.91 9.04
CA ASN A 72 3.00 7.70 7.80
C ASN A 72 4.35 8.36 7.47
N SER A 73 5.13 8.75 8.48
CA SER A 73 6.49 9.28 8.29
C SER A 73 7.45 8.22 7.74
N VAL A 74 7.32 6.96 8.19
CA VAL A 74 8.04 5.82 7.61
C VAL A 74 7.65 5.64 6.14
N LEU A 75 6.35 5.61 5.83
CA LEU A 75 5.86 5.46 4.46
C LEU A 75 6.29 6.62 3.54
N ASP A 76 6.34 7.86 4.05
CA ASP A 76 6.85 9.01 3.30
C ASP A 76 8.36 8.89 3.03
N CYS A 77 9.14 8.39 3.98
CA CYS A 77 10.56 8.09 3.77
C CYS A 77 10.76 7.12 2.59
N LEU A 78 9.94 6.07 2.49
CA LEU A 78 9.95 5.11 1.38
C LEU A 78 9.58 5.73 0.02
N ARG A 79 9.05 6.96 -0.02
CA ARG A 79 8.68 7.71 -1.24
C ARG A 79 9.70 8.76 -1.65
N ARG A 80 10.51 9.29 -0.73
CA ARG A 80 11.51 10.33 -1.04
C ARG A 80 12.71 9.80 -1.83
N PRO A 81 13.25 10.55 -2.82
CA PRO A 81 14.42 10.13 -3.60
C PRO A 81 15.62 9.74 -2.73
N GLU A 82 15.85 10.50 -1.66
CA GLU A 82 16.82 10.21 -0.62
C GLU A 82 16.08 9.90 0.68
N PRO A 83 16.32 8.74 1.31
CA PRO A 83 15.67 8.40 2.56
C PRO A 83 16.14 9.34 3.67
N VAL A 84 15.19 10.03 4.29
CA VAL A 84 15.41 10.72 5.55
C VAL A 84 14.99 9.78 6.66
N VAL A 85 15.86 9.57 7.64
CA VAL A 85 15.56 8.70 8.78
C VAL A 85 14.28 9.21 9.48
N PRO A 86 13.20 8.43 9.54
CA PRO A 86 11.95 8.87 10.13
C PRO A 86 12.07 8.92 11.67
N ALA A 87 11.44 9.89 12.32
CA ALA A 87 11.34 9.90 13.78
C ALA A 87 10.19 8.98 14.19
N ILE A 88 10.49 7.86 14.84
CA ILE A 88 9.51 6.83 15.21
C ILE A 88 9.57 6.40 16.70
N PRO A 89 9.66 7.33 17.67
CA PRO A 89 9.86 6.98 19.07
C PRO A 89 8.76 6.09 19.66
N LEU A 90 7.48 6.27 19.29
CA LEU A 90 6.40 5.43 19.80
C LEU A 90 6.37 4.06 19.14
N ILE A 91 6.62 3.95 17.83
CA ILE A 91 6.76 2.65 17.19
C ILE A 91 7.93 1.91 17.82
N SER A 92 9.11 2.53 17.96
CA SER A 92 10.26 1.89 18.63
C SER A 92 9.94 1.47 20.08
N ALA A 93 9.18 2.27 20.83
CA ALA A 93 8.74 1.91 22.19
C ALA A 93 7.73 0.75 22.21
N LEU A 94 6.79 0.71 21.25
CA LEU A 94 5.87 -0.42 21.07
C LEU A 94 6.62 -1.72 20.73
N CYS A 95 7.79 -1.58 20.11
CA CYS A 95 8.64 -2.66 19.62
C CYS A 95 9.68 -3.15 20.67
N GLN A 96 9.29 -3.25 21.95
CA GLN A 96 10.19 -3.66 23.05
C GLN A 96 11.47 -2.80 23.18
N ASP A 97 11.32 -1.47 23.23
CA ASP A 97 12.39 -0.51 23.56
C ASP A 97 13.70 -0.66 22.75
N GLY A 98 13.62 -0.81 21.42
CA GLY A 98 14.77 -0.60 20.54
C GLY A 98 15.05 -1.66 19.47
N ASP A 99 14.21 -2.69 19.32
CA ASP A 99 14.40 -3.69 18.26
C ASP A 99 14.22 -3.11 16.84
N VAL A 100 13.52 -1.96 16.75
CA VAL A 100 13.29 -1.26 15.48
C VAL A 100 14.10 0.04 15.45
N ASP A 101 15.26 -0.02 14.77
CA ASP A 101 16.06 1.16 14.43
C ASP A 101 15.40 1.93 13.28
N PRO A 102 15.09 3.23 13.42
CA PRO A 102 14.63 4.07 12.32
C PRO A 102 15.43 3.97 11.01
N ARG A 103 16.75 3.73 11.13
CA ARG A 103 17.65 3.56 9.98
C ARG A 103 17.34 2.29 9.19
N PHE A 104 16.80 1.26 9.82
CA PHE A 104 16.40 0.03 9.15
C PHE A 104 15.46 0.33 7.98
N PHE A 105 14.47 1.20 8.15
CA PHE A 105 13.54 1.58 7.09
C PHE A 105 14.23 2.30 5.92
N ALA A 106 15.23 3.14 6.23
CA ALA A 106 15.99 3.87 5.22
C ALA A 106 16.89 2.95 4.38
N PHE A 107 17.46 1.90 4.98
CA PHE A 107 18.36 0.96 4.33
C PHE A 107 17.65 -0.21 3.64
N HIS A 108 16.54 -0.70 4.19
CA HIS A 108 15.82 -1.88 3.71
C HIS A 108 14.47 -1.53 3.06
N GLN A 109 14.45 -0.45 2.28
CA GLN A 109 13.21 0.08 1.66
C GLN A 109 12.50 -0.95 0.80
N ASP A 110 13.24 -1.72 0.00
CA ASP A 110 12.68 -2.73 -0.91
C ASP A 110 11.98 -3.85 -0.12
N LEU A 111 12.56 -4.25 1.02
CA LEU A 111 12.03 -5.31 1.88
C LEU A 111 10.78 -4.83 2.62
N VAL A 112 10.81 -3.61 3.16
CA VAL A 112 9.65 -3.00 3.82
C VAL A 112 8.51 -2.80 2.83
N VAL A 113 8.76 -2.19 1.66
CA VAL A 113 7.72 -1.92 0.67
C VAL A 113 7.11 -3.21 0.13
N ARG A 114 7.91 -4.24 -0.16
CA ARG A 114 7.39 -5.55 -0.60
C ARG A 114 6.56 -6.21 0.50
N GLY A 115 7.06 -6.23 1.73
CA GLY A 115 6.32 -6.79 2.86
C GLY A 115 4.97 -6.11 3.09
N VAL A 116 4.94 -4.78 3.07
CA VAL A 116 3.69 -4.01 3.17
C VAL A 116 2.76 -4.30 1.99
N ALA A 117 3.29 -4.37 0.76
CA ALA A 117 2.49 -4.71 -0.41
C ALA A 117 1.86 -6.12 -0.31
N ASP A 118 2.63 -7.11 0.16
CA ASP A 118 2.15 -8.49 0.36
C ASP A 118 1.02 -8.54 1.39
N ILE A 119 1.13 -7.75 2.48
CA ILE A 119 0.03 -7.60 3.45
C ILE A 119 -1.20 -6.98 2.80
N LEU A 120 -1.03 -5.88 2.04
CA LEU A 120 -2.14 -5.15 1.41
C LEU A 120 -2.90 -6.00 0.39
N ASP A 121 -2.21 -6.88 -0.33
CA ASP A 121 -2.79 -7.77 -1.35
C ASP A 121 -3.35 -9.06 -0.76
N GLY A 122 -2.72 -9.58 0.30
CA GLY A 122 -3.16 -10.78 1.00
C GLY A 122 -4.25 -10.47 2.02
N VAL A 123 -3.89 -10.59 3.30
CA VAL A 123 -4.83 -10.45 4.43
C VAL A 123 -5.48 -9.06 4.51
N GLY A 124 -4.80 -8.03 4.03
CA GLY A 124 -5.31 -6.66 3.97
C GLY A 124 -6.59 -6.52 3.15
N SER A 125 -6.76 -7.32 2.09
CA SER A 125 -7.99 -7.36 1.31
C SER A 125 -9.22 -7.74 2.15
N LEU A 126 -9.03 -8.50 3.23
CA LEU A 126 -10.09 -8.88 4.17
C LEU A 126 -10.19 -7.89 5.34
N ILE A 127 -9.04 -7.50 5.93
CA ILE A 127 -8.98 -6.63 7.11
C ILE A 127 -9.64 -5.27 6.81
N PHE A 128 -9.39 -4.71 5.62
CA PHE A 128 -9.87 -3.38 5.24
C PHE A 128 -11.21 -3.40 4.50
N ASP A 129 -11.83 -4.57 4.31
CA ASP A 129 -13.15 -4.69 3.68
C ASP A 129 -14.26 -4.41 4.72
N ASP A 130 -14.90 -3.24 4.60
CA ASP A 130 -15.99 -2.85 5.47
C ASP A 130 -17.23 -3.74 5.35
N HIS A 131 -17.48 -4.33 4.19
CA HIS A 131 -18.61 -5.21 3.96
C HIS A 131 -18.41 -6.54 4.72
N LEU A 132 -17.24 -7.17 4.57
CA LEU A 132 -16.88 -8.39 5.29
C LEU A 132 -16.89 -8.16 6.81
N ASN A 133 -16.35 -7.04 7.29
CA ASN A 133 -16.35 -6.73 8.71
C ASN A 133 -17.75 -6.44 9.27
N LYS A 134 -18.62 -5.75 8.51
CA LYS A 134 -20.04 -5.59 8.88
C LYS A 134 -20.75 -6.93 8.94
N MET A 135 -20.49 -7.81 7.98
CA MET A 135 -21.05 -9.16 7.94
C MET A 135 -20.60 -9.99 9.15
N LEU A 136 -19.31 -9.93 9.51
CA LEU A 136 -18.77 -10.60 10.69
C LEU A 136 -19.43 -10.12 12.00
N ARG A 137 -19.63 -8.81 12.16
CA ARG A 137 -20.34 -8.26 13.35
C ARG A 137 -21.79 -8.74 13.44
N ARG A 138 -22.49 -8.85 12.31
CA ARG A 138 -23.86 -9.40 12.25
C ARG A 138 -23.90 -10.90 12.54
N TYR A 139 -22.92 -11.64 12.05
CA TYR A 139 -22.73 -13.05 12.37
C TYR A 139 -22.54 -13.27 13.87
N GLN A 140 -21.65 -12.49 14.50
CA GLN A 140 -21.37 -12.58 15.95
C GLN A 140 -22.59 -12.30 16.84
N THR A 141 -23.51 -11.47 16.38
CA THR A 141 -24.75 -11.14 17.10
C THR A 141 -25.90 -12.12 16.82
N GLY A 142 -25.68 -13.15 15.99
CA GLY A 142 -26.70 -14.11 15.58
C GLY A 142 -27.73 -13.56 14.60
N LEU A 143 -27.50 -12.37 14.03
CA LEU A 143 -28.41 -11.71 13.07
C LEU A 143 -28.31 -12.28 11.65
N VAL A 144 -27.27 -13.07 11.37
CA VAL A 144 -27.04 -13.75 10.09
C VAL A 144 -26.60 -15.19 10.40
N GLY A 145 -27.04 -16.16 9.58
CA GLY A 145 -26.67 -17.57 9.67
C GLY A 145 -25.21 -17.84 9.30
N ASN A 146 -24.92 -18.82 8.45
CA ASN A 146 -23.55 -19.07 7.97
C ASN A 146 -23.36 -18.45 6.57
N PRO A 147 -22.94 -17.17 6.46
CA PRO A 147 -22.80 -16.53 5.16
C PRO A 147 -21.64 -17.16 4.36
N PRO A 148 -21.83 -17.45 3.07
CA PRO A 148 -20.85 -18.16 2.25
C PRO A 148 -19.51 -17.39 2.16
N GLU A 149 -19.54 -16.07 2.19
CA GLU A 149 -18.34 -15.22 2.11
C GLU A 149 -17.42 -15.40 3.33
N LEU A 150 -17.98 -15.52 4.54
CA LEU A 150 -17.19 -15.77 5.75
C LEU A 150 -16.72 -17.24 5.84
N MET A 151 -17.50 -18.17 5.29
CA MET A 151 -17.20 -19.60 5.30
C MET A 151 -16.25 -20.01 4.16
N ALA A 152 -16.03 -19.13 3.18
CA ALA A 152 -15.13 -19.36 2.08
C ALA A 152 -13.71 -19.64 2.60
N THR A 153 -13.02 -20.58 1.94
CA THR A 153 -11.61 -20.83 2.20
C THR A 153 -10.80 -19.58 1.86
N TYR A 154 -9.96 -19.15 2.78
CA TYR A 154 -9.00 -18.09 2.52
C TYR A 154 -7.93 -18.59 1.54
N SER A 155 -7.78 -17.86 0.44
CA SER A 155 -6.66 -18.03 -0.49
C SER A 155 -5.74 -16.84 -0.33
N CYS A 156 -4.46 -17.11 -0.03
CA CYS A 156 -3.42 -16.09 -0.02
C CYS A 156 -2.96 -15.70 -1.45
N LEU A 157 -3.56 -16.30 -2.49
CA LEU A 157 -3.21 -15.93 -3.87
C LEU A 157 -3.83 -14.57 -4.21
N PRO A 158 -3.03 -13.61 -4.71
CA PRO A 158 -3.54 -12.33 -5.15
C PRO A 158 -4.64 -12.53 -6.19
N VAL A 159 -5.79 -11.88 -5.99
CA VAL A 159 -6.84 -11.84 -7.01
C VAL A 159 -6.25 -11.20 -8.26
N ALA A 160 -6.41 -11.83 -9.43
CA ALA A 160 -5.90 -11.28 -10.68
C ALA A 160 -6.61 -9.95 -11.00
N VAL A 161 -5.90 -8.84 -10.79
CA VAL A 161 -6.44 -7.49 -11.06
C VAL A 161 -6.04 -7.04 -12.48
N PRO A 162 -6.98 -6.45 -13.26
CA PRO A 162 -6.68 -5.86 -14.55
C PRO A 162 -5.50 -4.88 -14.50
N GLU A 163 -4.74 -4.77 -15.59
CA GLU A 163 -3.60 -3.84 -15.66
C GLU A 163 -4.00 -2.41 -15.31
N ASP A 164 -5.21 -1.98 -15.68
CA ASP A 164 -5.70 -0.62 -15.45
C ASP A 164 -5.75 -0.24 -13.97
N CYS A 165 -6.16 -1.15 -13.07
CA CYS A 165 -6.24 -0.84 -11.64
C CYS A 165 -4.85 -0.74 -10.99
N ARG A 166 -3.88 -1.53 -11.48
CA ARG A 166 -2.48 -1.53 -11.02
C ARG A 166 -1.58 -0.62 -11.87
N SER A 167 -2.16 0.39 -12.49
CA SER A 167 -1.43 1.34 -13.35
C SER A 167 -1.47 2.76 -12.83
N MET A 168 -0.39 3.48 -13.10
CA MET A 168 -0.30 4.93 -12.90
C MET A 168 -0.05 5.63 -14.22
N PHE A 169 -0.72 6.76 -14.39
CA PHE A 169 -0.44 7.70 -15.46
C PHE A 169 0.63 8.68 -14.99
N ILE A 170 1.65 8.89 -15.81
CA ILE A 170 2.76 9.79 -15.50
C ILE A 170 2.86 10.91 -16.55
N THR A 171 3.24 12.10 -16.11
CA THR A 171 3.50 13.25 -16.99
C THR A 171 4.84 13.89 -16.67
N PHE A 172 5.52 14.38 -17.70
CA PHE A 172 6.84 15.00 -17.60
C PHE A 172 6.75 16.52 -17.68
N SER A 173 7.67 17.19 -16.98
CA SER A 173 7.90 18.62 -17.19
C SER A 173 8.44 18.87 -18.61
N ARG A 174 8.00 19.96 -19.26
CA ARG A 174 8.49 20.33 -20.60
C ARG A 174 10.01 20.49 -20.61
N GLY A 175 10.68 19.90 -21.60
CA GLY A 175 12.12 20.01 -21.81
C GLY A 175 12.98 19.14 -20.88
N ALA A 176 12.37 18.27 -20.07
CA ALA A 176 13.06 17.37 -19.15
C ALA A 176 12.57 15.92 -19.33
N PRO A 177 12.76 15.31 -20.53
CA PRO A 177 12.30 13.95 -20.79
C PRO A 177 13.03 12.97 -19.88
N ILE A 178 12.34 11.91 -19.48
CA ILE A 178 12.91 10.79 -18.72
C ILE A 178 12.70 9.52 -19.51
N ASP A 179 13.76 8.74 -19.67
CA ASP A 179 13.70 7.52 -20.45
C ASP A 179 12.92 6.44 -19.71
N ARG A 180 12.32 5.52 -20.48
CA ARG A 180 11.52 4.40 -19.99
C ARG A 180 12.30 3.57 -18.97
N GLU A 181 13.55 3.27 -19.29
CA GLU A 181 14.48 2.49 -18.48
C GLU A 181 14.80 3.20 -17.17
N GLU A 182 15.00 4.52 -17.19
CA GLU A 182 15.26 5.28 -15.97
C GLU A 182 14.08 5.26 -15.00
N ILE A 183 12.84 5.33 -15.51
CA ILE A 183 11.63 5.21 -14.69
C ILE A 183 11.52 3.78 -14.13
N PHE A 184 11.77 2.78 -14.97
CA PHE A 184 11.72 1.37 -14.57
C PHE A 184 12.74 1.06 -13.47
N ASP A 185 13.98 1.50 -13.63
CA ASP A 185 15.07 1.29 -12.68
C ASP A 185 14.84 2.06 -11.39
N TYR A 186 14.32 3.30 -11.46
CA TYR A 186 14.00 4.10 -10.27
C TYR A 186 13.07 3.35 -9.30
N PHE A 187 11.93 2.85 -9.81
CA PHE A 187 10.98 2.12 -8.97
C PHE A 187 11.55 0.77 -8.52
N ARG A 188 12.31 0.07 -9.38
CA ARG A 188 12.85 -1.24 -9.02
C ARG A 188 13.98 -1.20 -8.00
N GLN A 189 14.87 -0.23 -8.12
CA GLN A 189 15.95 -0.02 -7.15
C GLN A 189 15.36 0.26 -5.77
N LYS A 190 14.23 0.97 -5.73
CA LYS A 190 13.64 1.41 -4.48
C LYS A 190 12.73 0.38 -3.83
N TRP A 191 11.87 -0.24 -4.63
CA TRP A 191 10.75 -1.05 -4.16
C TRP A 191 10.85 -2.53 -4.59
N GLY A 192 12.03 -2.93 -5.08
CA GLY A 192 12.27 -4.27 -5.57
C GLY A 192 11.54 -4.55 -6.89
N ASP A 193 11.22 -5.81 -7.16
CA ASP A 193 10.54 -6.21 -8.39
C ASP A 193 9.05 -5.80 -8.40
N CYS A 194 8.76 -4.49 -8.49
CA CYS A 194 7.41 -3.94 -8.38
C CYS A 194 6.80 -3.53 -9.74
N VAL A 195 7.60 -3.32 -10.78
CA VAL A 195 7.15 -2.84 -12.10
C VAL A 195 7.16 -3.98 -13.11
N VAL A 196 6.02 -4.19 -13.79
CA VAL A 196 5.92 -5.10 -14.94
C VAL A 196 6.51 -4.46 -16.18
N ARG A 197 6.07 -3.23 -16.50
CA ARG A 197 6.58 -2.44 -17.64
C ARG A 197 6.19 -0.98 -17.54
N VAL A 198 6.93 -0.15 -18.27
CA VAL A 198 6.62 1.26 -18.49
C VAL A 198 6.32 1.46 -19.97
N LEU A 199 5.20 2.11 -20.27
CA LEU A 199 4.79 2.52 -21.61
C LEU A 199 4.95 4.03 -21.74
N MET A 200 5.44 4.49 -22.88
CA MET A 200 5.63 5.90 -23.18
C MET A 200 4.68 6.33 -24.31
N GLU A 201 4.34 7.61 -24.34
CA GLU A 201 3.66 8.21 -25.49
C GLU A 201 4.40 7.89 -26.79
N LYS A 202 3.66 7.48 -27.82
CA LYS A 202 4.19 7.33 -29.17
C LYS A 202 4.28 8.70 -29.81
N THR A 203 5.50 9.18 -30.05
CA THR A 203 5.73 10.49 -30.67
C THR A 203 6.11 10.34 -32.14
N ALA A 204 5.65 11.27 -32.97
CA ALA A 204 6.06 11.38 -34.36
C ALA A 204 7.22 12.39 -34.50
N GLY A 205 8.10 12.16 -35.50
CA GLY A 205 9.12 13.13 -35.88
C GLY A 205 10.19 13.44 -34.83
N GLY A 206 10.48 12.50 -33.92
CA GLY A 206 11.53 12.68 -32.89
C GLY A 206 11.13 13.61 -31.73
N SER A 207 9.84 13.96 -31.62
CA SER A 207 9.34 14.72 -30.47
C SER A 207 9.51 13.92 -29.17
N GLN A 208 9.73 14.61 -28.05
CA GLN A 208 9.88 13.96 -26.74
C GLN A 208 8.52 13.53 -26.17
N PRO A 209 8.42 12.35 -25.54
CA PRO A 209 7.19 11.94 -24.88
C PRO A 209 6.86 12.88 -23.71
N MET A 210 5.60 13.27 -23.59
CA MET A 210 5.08 14.16 -22.54
C MET A 210 4.36 13.40 -21.43
N TYR A 211 3.97 12.16 -21.70
CA TYR A 211 3.34 11.28 -20.73
C TYR A 211 3.70 9.81 -20.94
N GLY A 212 3.33 9.00 -19.96
CA GLY A 212 3.50 7.55 -19.98
C GLY A 212 2.54 6.85 -19.04
N ARG A 213 2.71 5.54 -18.93
CA ARG A 213 1.97 4.66 -18.04
C ARG A 213 2.92 3.66 -17.39
N ILE A 214 2.91 3.59 -16.07
CA ILE A 214 3.62 2.58 -15.31
C ILE A 214 2.62 1.49 -14.94
N ILE A 215 2.95 0.24 -15.22
CA ILE A 215 2.15 -0.93 -14.86
C ILE A 215 2.90 -1.67 -13.75
N PHE A 216 2.35 -1.64 -12.54
CA PHE A 216 2.90 -2.35 -11.38
C PHE A 216 2.45 -3.80 -11.36
N ARG A 217 3.15 -4.64 -10.59
CA ARG A 217 2.75 -6.04 -10.36
C ARG A 217 1.44 -6.16 -9.58
N SER A 218 1.15 -5.16 -8.77
CA SER A 218 -0.03 -5.11 -7.91
C SER A 218 -0.57 -3.69 -7.74
N GLU A 219 -1.86 -3.58 -7.43
CA GLU A 219 -2.50 -2.32 -7.02
C GLU A 219 -1.98 -1.80 -5.66
N ALA A 220 -1.44 -2.66 -4.78
CA ALA A 220 -0.83 -2.22 -3.52
C ALA A 220 0.29 -1.20 -3.75
N PHE A 221 1.13 -1.38 -4.78
CA PHE A 221 2.15 -0.39 -5.13
C PHE A 221 1.54 0.95 -5.55
N VAL A 222 0.43 0.96 -6.29
CA VAL A 222 -0.26 2.21 -6.67
C VAL A 222 -0.74 2.95 -5.41
N GLN A 223 -1.32 2.23 -4.45
CA GLN A 223 -1.79 2.79 -3.18
C GLN A 223 -0.64 3.28 -2.30
N LEU A 224 0.52 2.62 -2.33
CA LEU A 224 1.72 3.09 -1.63
C LEU A 224 2.32 4.34 -2.30
N VAL A 225 2.32 4.43 -3.63
CA VAL A 225 2.79 5.62 -4.36
C VAL A 225 1.89 6.82 -4.06
N LEU A 226 0.58 6.62 -4.00
CA LEU A 226 -0.39 7.70 -3.80
C LEU A 226 -0.54 8.06 -2.32
N ASN A 227 -0.61 7.08 -1.43
CA ASN A 227 -0.79 7.22 0.02
C ASN A 227 -1.88 8.23 0.41
N GLY A 228 -3.04 8.14 -0.24
CA GLY A 228 -4.19 9.00 -0.05
C GLY A 228 -4.22 10.27 -0.91
N GLU A 229 -3.14 10.58 -1.63
CA GLU A 229 -3.07 11.72 -2.54
C GLU A 229 -3.61 11.37 -3.93
N ARG A 230 -4.20 12.36 -4.62
CA ARG A 230 -4.69 12.15 -6.00
C ARG A 230 -3.58 12.29 -7.06
N LEU A 231 -2.56 13.06 -6.73
CA LEU A 231 -1.46 13.42 -7.62
C LEU A 231 -0.20 13.57 -6.77
N VAL A 232 0.85 12.84 -7.12
CA VAL A 232 2.11 12.87 -6.38
C VAL A 232 3.25 13.25 -7.31
N LYS A 233 4.26 13.91 -6.75
CA LYS A 233 5.45 14.34 -7.47
C LYS A 233 6.66 13.54 -7.03
N VAL A 234 7.41 13.02 -7.99
CA VAL A 234 8.65 12.27 -7.75
C VAL A 234 9.78 12.92 -8.52
N THR A 235 10.96 12.98 -7.91
CA THR A 235 12.17 13.47 -8.56
C THR A 235 13.07 12.29 -8.94
N ILE A 236 13.34 12.10 -10.23
CA ILE A 236 14.24 11.08 -10.77
C ILE A 236 15.48 11.76 -11.35
N ARG A 237 16.64 11.48 -10.74
CA ARG A 237 17.97 12.05 -11.02
C ARG A 237 18.11 13.57 -10.94
N HIS A 238 17.05 14.36 -10.97
CA HIS A 238 16.90 15.83 -10.79
C HIS A 238 15.64 16.35 -11.52
N ARG A 239 15.00 15.50 -12.34
CA ARG A 239 13.80 15.81 -13.13
C ARG A 239 12.55 15.39 -12.37
N GLN A 240 11.50 16.20 -12.44
CA GLN A 240 10.24 15.94 -11.75
C GLN A 240 9.24 15.28 -12.68
N ILE A 241 8.60 14.21 -12.18
CA ILE A 241 7.46 13.58 -12.82
C ILE A 241 6.27 13.64 -11.88
N TRP A 242 5.09 13.76 -12.47
CA TRP A 242 3.82 13.71 -11.75
C TRP A 242 3.14 12.38 -12.01
N LEU A 243 2.62 11.76 -10.96
CA LEU A 243 1.95 10.46 -11.02
C LEU A 243 0.55 10.55 -10.44
N ARG A 244 -0.41 9.92 -11.12
CA ARG A 244 -1.78 9.74 -10.63
C ARG A 244 -2.31 8.36 -11.02
N LYS A 245 -3.40 7.91 -10.41
CA LYS A 245 -4.07 6.67 -10.81
C LYS A 245 -4.43 6.72 -12.31
N TYR A 246 -4.13 5.65 -13.03
CA TYR A 246 -4.51 5.53 -14.43
C TYR A 246 -6.04 5.40 -14.54
N VAL A 247 -6.61 6.09 -15.52
CA VAL A 247 -8.03 5.96 -15.86
C VAL A 247 -8.08 5.54 -17.32
N PRO A 248 -8.60 4.34 -17.64
CA PRO A 248 -8.71 3.90 -19.02
C PRO A 248 -9.58 4.86 -19.81
N ARG A 249 -9.20 5.13 -21.06
CA ARG A 249 -10.11 5.82 -21.98
C ARG A 249 -11.22 4.84 -22.37
N PRO A 250 -12.49 5.27 -22.41
CA PRO A 250 -13.56 4.49 -23.01
C PRO A 250 -13.17 4.11 -24.44
N ALA A 251 -13.51 2.89 -24.88
CA ALA A 251 -13.12 2.29 -26.17
C ALA A 251 -13.73 2.96 -27.43
N ALA A 252 -14.09 4.25 -27.38
CA ALA A 252 -14.65 5.00 -28.49
C ALA A 252 -13.68 6.09 -28.95
N ALA A 253 -12.57 5.69 -29.59
CA ALA A 253 -11.79 6.52 -30.54
C ALA A 253 -10.62 5.73 -31.19
N GLU A 254 -10.78 4.43 -31.50
CA GLU A 254 -9.80 3.69 -32.31
C GLU A 254 -10.23 3.44 -33.76
N ASN A 255 -11.37 4.00 -34.19
CA ASN A 255 -11.75 4.03 -35.61
C ASN A 255 -11.89 5.46 -36.09
N GLN A 256 -10.79 6.04 -36.57
CA GLN A 256 -10.67 6.97 -37.70
C GLN A 256 -9.34 7.72 -37.62
N ASN A 257 -8.31 7.17 -38.25
CA ASN A 257 -7.46 7.88 -39.22
C ASN A 257 -6.57 6.89 -39.97
#